data_AF-A0A8J6L9J9-F1
#
_entry.id   AF-A0A8J6L9J9-F1
#
_cell.length_a   1.000
_cell.length_b   1.000
_cell.length_c   1.000
_cell.angle_alpha   90.00
_cell.angle_beta   90.00
_cell.angle_gamma   90.00
#
_symmetry.space_group_name_H-M   'P 1'
#
loop_
_entity.id
_entity.type
_entity.pdbx_description
1 polymer ?
#
loop_
_entity_poly.entity_id
_entity_poly.type
_entity_poly.pdbx_seq_one_letter_code
_entity_poly.pdbx_strand_id
1 'polypeptide(L)'
;MAQILTNVIEGYHDLMDNKSDPRVNDWFLMSSPFPTMCICLTYAYTVKVIGPRLMENRKPFDLKYTLILYNLFQVIFSTYLFYESAAAGWASHYSLKCQPVDYSLNPLALRMARGCWWYYFSKFTEFLDTIFFVLRKKNDHISTLHVIHHGIMPMSVWFGVKFTPGGHSTFFGFLNTFVHIIMYSYYLIAALGPQYQKYLWWKKYLTTIQMVQFVLVMVHAFQLLFIDCNYPKAFVWWIGLHAVMFYFLFSKFYKQTYVKKDKRVKVEDQKDDEKTKKSNFMLCFTTQTALYEKTDDVKEMSKGYTSDGNRLRNRMAVREYGVGLAKGLLSAILCQGTDARTELVMVNGKAMAANRYIRDILEPYVVPFASFIGNYSILMHDNARPHIAQIVNEYLDTVEIHHMIWPARSPDLNPIEHVWDMVGRRVKVRTPAPGNLRRLSAAVIQEWQEIDQAVIQDLFEGMPRRMEAVIQATGGNIQ
;
A
#
# COMPACT_ATOMS: atom_id res chain seq x y z
N MET A 1 44.37 13.79 30.33
CA MET A 1 43.29 12.78 30.47
C MET A 1 42.59 12.90 31.81
N ALA A 2 43.28 12.72 32.95
CA ALA A 2 42.66 12.83 34.29
C ALA A 2 41.98 14.19 34.54
N GLN A 3 42.67 15.32 34.30
CA GLN A 3 42.08 16.67 34.49
C GLN A 3 40.84 16.92 33.62
N ILE A 4 40.84 16.44 32.38
CA ILE A 4 39.70 16.59 31.47
C ILE A 4 38.52 15.77 31.98
N LEU A 5 38.78 14.54 32.45
CA LEU A 5 37.75 13.68 33.02
C LEU A 5 37.16 14.30 34.29
N THR A 6 37.99 14.82 35.19
CA THR A 6 37.54 15.52 36.41
C THR A 6 36.68 16.72 36.06
N ASN A 7 37.11 17.59 35.14
CA ASN A 7 36.33 18.75 34.72
C ASN A 7 34.97 18.37 34.10
N VAL A 8 34.90 17.25 33.36
CA VAL A 8 33.65 16.75 32.78
C VAL A 8 32.72 16.22 33.87
N ILE A 9 33.25 15.48 34.85
CA ILE A 9 32.49 14.95 35.98
C ILE A 9 31.96 16.09 36.84
N GLU A 10 32.80 17.05 37.21
CA GLU A 10 32.40 18.23 37.99
C GLU A 10 31.36 19.07 37.24
N GLY A 11 31.54 19.29 35.94
CA GLY A 11 30.57 20.01 35.12
C GLY A 11 29.22 19.29 35.00
N TYR A 12 29.23 17.96 34.95
CA TYR A 12 28.01 17.15 34.99
C TYR A 12 27.29 17.27 36.34
N HIS A 13 28.03 17.17 37.45
CA HIS A 13 27.47 17.35 38.79
C HIS A 13 26.89 18.76 38.97
N ASP A 14 27.60 19.81 38.57
CA ASP A 14 27.07 21.18 38.63
C ASP A 14 25.78 21.34 37.81
N LEU A 15 25.75 20.77 36.60
CA LEU A 15 24.56 20.82 35.75
C LEU A 15 23.36 20.10 36.41
N MET A 16 23.59 18.92 36.98
CA MET A 16 22.53 18.08 37.54
C MET A 16 22.08 18.54 38.93
N ASP A 17 23.00 18.96 39.78
CA ASP A 17 22.74 19.23 41.18
C ASP A 17 22.36 20.71 41.42
N ASN A 18 22.96 21.63 40.66
CA ASN A 18 22.75 23.08 40.87
C ASN A 18 21.88 23.76 39.82
N LYS A 19 21.85 23.26 38.57
CA LYS A 19 21.16 23.93 37.45
C LYS A 19 19.86 23.26 37.01
N SER A 20 19.61 22.03 37.47
CA SER A 20 18.36 21.34 37.15
C SER A 20 17.21 21.81 38.05
N ASP A 21 15.99 21.55 37.60
CA ASP A 21 14.80 21.86 38.38
C ASP A 21 14.63 20.85 39.54
N PRO A 22 14.73 21.28 40.80
CA PRO A 22 14.66 20.36 41.93
C PRO A 22 13.31 19.66 42.06
N ARG A 23 12.23 20.24 41.49
CA ARG A 23 10.86 19.71 41.60
C ARG A 23 10.69 18.35 40.94
N VAL A 24 11.57 18.01 39.99
CA VAL A 24 11.47 16.77 39.20
C VAL A 24 12.54 15.74 39.56
N ASN A 25 13.44 16.03 40.51
CA ASN A 25 14.61 15.19 40.79
C ASN A 25 14.25 13.75 41.18
N ASP A 26 13.20 13.58 41.99
CA ASP A 26 12.77 12.27 42.50
C ASP A 26 11.77 11.57 41.56
N TRP A 27 11.46 12.18 40.41
CA TRP A 27 10.52 11.57 39.47
C TRP A 27 11.19 10.46 38.67
N PHE A 28 10.38 9.48 38.27
CA PHE A 28 10.86 8.33 37.53
C PHE A 28 11.61 8.75 36.25
N LEU A 29 12.82 8.20 36.07
CA LEU A 29 13.79 8.50 35.00
C LEU A 29 14.39 9.92 34.97
N MET A 30 14.18 10.76 35.98
CA MET A 30 14.72 12.14 36.03
C MET A 30 16.04 12.28 36.81
N SER A 31 16.54 11.20 37.40
CA SER A 31 17.82 11.22 38.13
C SER A 31 19.03 11.44 37.22
N SER A 32 18.99 10.93 35.99
CA SER A 32 20.09 11.04 35.03
C SER A 32 19.58 10.83 33.59
N PRO A 33 20.31 11.35 32.56
CA PRO A 33 19.94 11.15 31.16
C PRO A 33 20.24 9.72 30.67
N PHE A 34 21.14 8.99 31.35
CA PHE A 34 21.68 7.72 30.88
C PHE A 34 20.61 6.62 30.73
N PRO A 35 19.67 6.42 31.67
CA PRO A 35 18.57 5.46 31.49
C PRO A 35 17.74 5.73 30.22
N THR A 36 17.38 6.99 29.97
CA THR A 36 16.65 7.39 28.75
C THR A 36 17.45 7.06 27.50
N MET A 37 18.74 7.42 27.49
CA MET A 37 19.63 7.15 26.37
C MET A 37 19.75 5.64 26.10
N CYS A 38 19.94 4.83 27.14
CA CYS A 38 19.97 3.37 27.02
C CYS A 38 18.66 2.84 26.41
N ILE A 39 17.50 3.28 26.90
CA ILE A 39 16.20 2.87 26.36
C ILE A 39 16.06 3.24 24.88
N CYS A 40 16.44 4.45 24.48
CA CYS A 40 16.40 4.89 23.08
C CYS A 40 17.32 4.08 22.17
N LEU A 41 18.56 3.81 22.61
CA LEU A 41 19.53 3.00 21.85
C LEU A 41 19.07 1.55 21.73
N THR A 42 18.58 0.96 22.82
CA THR A 42 18.02 -0.39 22.82
C THR A 42 16.80 -0.47 21.91
N TYR A 43 15.91 0.52 21.93
CA TYR A 43 14.79 0.60 21.00
C TYR A 43 15.26 0.61 19.55
N ALA A 44 16.19 1.51 19.19
CA ALA A 44 16.69 1.62 17.82
C ALA A 44 17.34 0.31 17.33
N TYR A 45 18.15 -0.32 18.18
CA TYR A 45 18.76 -1.62 17.90
C TYR A 45 17.70 -2.72 17.75
N THR A 46 16.70 -2.73 18.63
CA THR A 46 15.63 -3.73 18.61
C THR A 46 14.82 -3.64 17.32
N VAL A 47 14.37 -2.45 16.92
CA VAL A 47 13.48 -2.31 15.75
C VAL A 47 14.21 -2.43 14.40
N LYS A 48 15.51 -2.12 14.35
CA LYS A 48 16.30 -2.23 13.11
C LYS A 48 17.04 -3.55 12.94
N VAL A 49 17.40 -4.22 14.03
CA VAL A 49 18.28 -5.41 13.97
C VAL A 49 17.58 -6.63 14.55
N ILE A 50 17.28 -6.65 15.85
CA ILE A 50 16.77 -7.85 16.53
C ILE A 50 15.40 -8.25 15.96
N GLY A 51 14.46 -7.31 15.94
CA GLY A 51 13.08 -7.52 15.55
C GLY A 51 12.93 -8.11 14.15
N PRO A 52 13.49 -7.49 13.10
CA PRO A 52 13.46 -8.04 11.75
C PRO A 52 14.10 -9.43 11.64
N ARG A 53 15.24 -9.68 12.32
CA ARG A 53 15.89 -11.00 12.36
C ARG A 53 15.01 -12.06 13.02
N LEU A 54 14.37 -11.74 14.15
CA LEU A 54 13.46 -12.67 14.82
C LEU A 54 12.20 -12.98 13.99
N MET A 55 11.77 -12.03 13.16
CA MET A 55 10.56 -12.14 12.32
C MET A 55 10.83 -12.70 10.92
N GLU A 56 12.09 -12.88 10.52
CA GLU A 56 12.47 -13.35 9.18
C GLU A 56 11.77 -14.66 8.81
N ASN A 57 11.89 -15.65 9.70
CA ASN A 57 11.33 -17.00 9.53
C ASN A 57 9.97 -17.19 10.22
N ARG A 58 9.29 -16.11 10.61
CA ARG A 58 7.96 -16.15 11.24
C ARG A 58 6.91 -15.50 10.35
N LYS A 59 5.68 -15.98 10.48
CA LYS A 59 4.51 -15.33 9.87
C LYS A 59 4.21 -14.01 10.61
N PRO A 60 3.69 -12.98 9.93
CA PRO A 60 3.31 -11.73 10.58
C PRO A 60 2.21 -11.99 11.62
N PHE A 61 2.32 -11.36 12.80
CA PHE A 61 1.30 -11.49 13.84
C PHE A 61 0.01 -10.75 13.44
N ASP A 62 -1.15 -11.36 13.71
CA ASP A 62 -2.43 -10.65 13.66
C ASP A 62 -2.67 -9.91 14.98
N LEU A 63 -2.44 -8.60 14.94
CA LEU A 63 -2.54 -7.70 16.10
C LEU A 63 -3.70 -6.71 15.95
N LYS A 64 -4.75 -7.06 15.19
CA LYS A 64 -5.86 -6.12 14.91
C LYS A 64 -6.45 -5.50 16.17
N TYR A 65 -6.88 -6.32 17.13
CA TYR A 65 -7.50 -5.83 18.37
C TYR A 65 -6.51 -5.09 19.26
N THR A 66 -5.26 -5.57 19.34
CA THR A 66 -4.18 -4.90 20.06
C THR A 66 -3.95 -3.49 19.53
N LEU A 67 -3.94 -3.32 18.20
CA LEU A 67 -3.80 -2.01 17.56
C LEU A 67 -5.01 -1.11 17.83
N ILE A 68 -6.23 -1.64 17.82
CA ILE A 68 -7.42 -0.85 18.13
C ILE A 68 -7.34 -0.33 19.57
N LEU A 69 -7.07 -1.20 20.54
CA LEU A 69 -6.97 -0.81 21.95
C LEU A 69 -5.81 0.16 22.19
N TYR A 70 -4.66 -0.10 21.56
CA TYR A 70 -3.49 0.77 21.67
C TYR A 70 -3.75 2.17 21.08
N ASN A 71 -4.30 2.25 19.86
CA ASN A 71 -4.57 3.56 19.25
C ASN A 71 -5.66 4.31 20.03
N LEU A 72 -6.67 3.62 20.56
CA LEU A 72 -7.66 4.22 21.44
C LEU A 72 -7.03 4.78 22.72
N PHE A 73 -6.15 3.99 23.37
CA PHE A 73 -5.38 4.45 24.52
C PHE A 73 -4.55 5.70 24.18
N GLN A 74 -3.86 5.70 23.04
CA GLN A 74 -3.05 6.85 22.61
C GLN A 74 -3.89 8.10 22.35
N VAL A 75 -5.10 7.96 21.78
CA VAL A 75 -6.03 9.09 21.62
C VAL A 75 -6.44 9.65 22.98
N ILE A 76 -6.88 8.79 23.91
CA ILE A 76 -7.31 9.20 25.26
C ILE A 76 -6.16 9.87 26.00
N PHE A 77 -4.97 9.26 25.99
CA PHE A 77 -3.81 9.77 26.69
C PHE A 77 -3.32 11.10 26.09
N SER A 78 -3.30 11.23 24.76
CA SER A 78 -2.96 12.51 24.08
C SER A 78 -3.99 13.60 24.38
N THR A 79 -5.27 13.23 24.50
CA THR A 79 -6.35 14.16 24.88
C THR A 79 -6.17 14.67 26.31
N TYR A 80 -5.86 13.77 27.23
CA TYR A 80 -5.52 14.12 28.61
C TYR A 80 -4.32 15.08 28.67
N LEU A 81 -3.23 14.78 27.97
CA LEU A 81 -2.04 15.65 27.93
C LEU A 81 -2.32 17.03 27.33
N PHE A 82 -3.11 17.07 26.26
CA PHE A 82 -3.54 18.32 25.64
C PHE A 82 -4.36 19.17 26.62
N TYR A 83 -5.31 18.53 27.33
CA TYR A 83 -6.10 19.18 28.36
C TYR A 83 -5.24 19.70 29.52
N GLU A 84 -4.30 18.88 30.04
CA GLU A 84 -3.40 19.31 31.11
C GLU A 84 -2.56 20.52 30.70
N SER A 85 -2.01 20.51 29.48
CA SER A 85 -1.24 21.63 28.94
C SER A 85 -2.09 22.90 28.72
N ALA A 86 -3.34 22.73 28.25
CA ALA A 86 -4.28 23.83 28.09
C ALA A 86 -4.65 24.45 29.44
N ALA A 87 -5.10 23.62 30.39
CA ALA A 87 -5.56 24.04 31.71
C ALA A 87 -4.43 24.60 32.58
N ALA A 88 -3.21 24.09 32.45
CA ALA A 88 -2.06 24.57 33.21
C ALA A 88 -1.52 25.93 32.71
N GLY A 89 -1.83 26.35 31.48
CA GLY A 89 -1.35 27.64 30.99
C GLY A 89 -1.88 28.08 29.63
N TRP A 90 -1.79 27.23 28.59
CA TRP A 90 -1.98 27.65 27.19
C TRP A 90 -3.39 28.12 26.82
N ALA A 91 -4.42 27.72 27.57
CA ALA A 91 -5.79 28.20 27.41
C ALA A 91 -6.20 29.24 28.45
N SER A 92 -5.28 29.69 29.31
CA SER A 92 -5.55 30.66 30.37
C SER A 92 -4.64 31.88 30.28
N HIS A 93 -3.46 31.81 30.89
CA HIS A 93 -2.62 32.98 31.20
C HIS A 93 -1.27 32.99 30.49
N TYR A 94 -0.93 31.95 29.71
CA TYR A 94 0.34 31.91 28.98
C TYR A 94 0.34 32.87 27.79
N SER A 95 1.46 33.56 27.61
CA SER A 95 1.70 34.43 26.46
C SER A 95 2.31 33.65 25.29
N LEU A 96 1.77 33.84 24.09
CA LEU A 96 2.34 33.30 22.84
C LEU A 96 3.60 34.06 22.37
N LYS A 97 3.97 35.17 23.02
CA LYS A 97 5.14 35.98 22.65
C LYS A 97 6.38 35.60 23.47
N CYS A 98 6.27 35.74 24.78
CA CYS A 98 7.33 35.39 25.73
C CYS A 98 6.68 34.79 26.97
N GLN A 99 7.02 33.53 27.25
CA GLN A 99 6.57 32.85 28.45
C GLN A 99 7.76 32.29 29.23
N PRO A 100 8.17 32.92 30.35
CA PRO A 100 9.21 32.36 31.21
C PRO A 100 8.72 31.08 31.90
N VAL A 101 9.66 30.30 32.41
CA VAL A 101 9.36 29.12 33.23
C VAL A 101 9.06 29.58 34.65
N ASP A 102 7.92 29.13 35.19
CA ASP A 102 7.60 29.30 36.60
C ASP A 102 8.19 28.13 37.41
N TYR A 103 9.22 28.42 38.19
CA TYR A 103 9.91 27.45 39.06
C TYR A 103 9.31 27.35 40.47
N SER A 104 8.23 28.05 40.76
CA SER A 104 7.58 28.00 42.07
C SER A 104 6.87 26.66 42.33
N LEU A 105 6.50 26.44 43.58
CA LEU A 105 5.70 25.29 44.02
C LEU A 105 4.19 25.57 43.93
N ASN A 106 3.78 26.58 43.16
CA ASN A 106 2.36 26.86 43.01
C ASN A 106 1.66 25.69 42.26
N PRO A 107 0.34 25.47 42.50
CA PRO A 107 -0.35 24.32 41.94
C PRO A 107 -0.36 24.26 40.40
N LEU A 108 -0.39 25.41 39.71
CA LEU A 108 -0.42 25.49 38.25
C LEU A 108 0.95 25.16 37.63
N ALA A 109 2.04 25.69 38.18
CA ALA A 109 3.41 25.40 37.78
C ALA A 109 3.74 23.92 38.03
N LEU A 110 3.35 23.36 39.18
CA LEU A 110 3.49 21.92 39.44
C LEU A 110 2.61 21.07 38.52
N ARG A 111 1.42 21.55 38.13
CA ARG A 111 0.58 20.87 37.14
C ARG A 111 1.26 20.87 35.76
N MET A 112 1.80 22.00 35.33
CA MET A 112 2.56 22.10 34.08
C MET A 112 3.76 21.16 34.09
N ALA A 113 4.58 21.19 35.15
CA ALA A 113 5.74 20.32 35.27
C ALA A 113 5.38 18.83 35.21
N ARG A 114 4.32 18.42 35.93
CA ARG A 114 3.78 17.05 35.85
C ARG A 114 3.29 16.70 34.45
N GLY A 115 2.63 17.64 33.78
CA GLY A 115 2.23 17.51 32.37
C GLY A 115 3.42 17.29 31.45
N CYS A 116 4.52 18.05 31.63
CA CYS A 116 5.77 17.86 30.89
C CYS A 116 6.36 16.47 31.10
N TRP A 117 6.35 15.95 32.33
CA TRP A 117 6.83 14.59 32.63
C TRP A 117 5.94 13.51 32.02
N TRP A 118 4.62 13.65 32.09
CA TRP A 118 3.71 12.70 31.43
C TRP A 118 3.83 12.74 29.90
N TYR A 119 4.10 13.92 29.33
CA TYR A 119 4.42 14.06 27.91
C TYR A 119 5.75 13.40 27.55
N TYR A 120 6.77 13.51 28.41
CA TYR A 120 8.02 12.74 28.27
C TYR A 120 7.75 11.23 28.31
N PHE A 121 6.96 10.77 29.28
CA PHE A 121 6.61 9.35 29.39
C PHE A 121 5.84 8.84 28.16
N SER A 122 4.98 9.68 27.57
CA SER A 122 4.26 9.34 26.34
C SER A 122 5.19 8.98 25.19
N LYS A 123 6.38 9.56 25.11
CA LYS A 123 7.32 9.25 24.01
C LYS A 123 7.79 7.80 24.05
N PHE A 124 7.81 7.16 25.21
CA PHE A 124 8.10 5.72 25.31
C PHE A 124 6.90 4.86 24.94
N THR A 125 5.67 5.28 25.24
CA THR A 125 4.48 4.50 24.83
C THR A 125 4.37 4.44 23.31
N GLU A 126 4.81 5.50 22.62
CA GLU A 126 4.87 5.60 21.16
C GLU A 126 5.89 4.63 20.52
N PHE A 127 6.85 4.06 21.26
CA PHE A 127 7.76 3.03 20.72
C PHE A 127 7.02 1.79 20.24
N LEU A 128 5.84 1.53 20.80
CA LEU A 128 5.00 0.42 20.41
C LEU A 128 4.54 0.53 18.95
N ASP A 129 4.43 1.72 18.38
CA ASP A 129 4.11 1.92 16.96
C ASP A 129 5.06 1.11 16.06
N THR A 130 6.35 1.28 16.29
CA THR A 130 7.40 0.64 15.49
C THR A 130 7.51 -0.84 15.81
N ILE A 131 7.32 -1.23 17.07
CA ILE A 131 7.30 -2.64 17.47
C ILE A 131 6.15 -3.36 16.76
N PHE A 132 4.96 -2.76 16.66
CA PHE A 132 3.86 -3.34 15.90
C PHE A 132 4.15 -3.44 14.40
N PHE A 133 4.86 -2.47 13.81
CA PHE A 133 5.29 -2.59 12.41
C PHE A 133 6.25 -3.77 12.20
N VAL A 134 7.21 -3.97 13.09
CA VAL A 134 8.13 -5.11 13.07
C VAL A 134 7.36 -6.43 13.17
N LEU A 135 6.51 -6.59 14.18
CA LEU A 135 5.75 -7.82 14.42
C LEU A 135 4.77 -8.16 13.28
N ARG A 136 4.29 -7.15 12.55
CA ARG A 136 3.42 -7.33 11.38
C ARG A 136 4.18 -7.42 10.05
N LYS A 137 5.52 -7.44 10.09
CA LYS A 137 6.42 -7.41 8.90
C LYS A 137 6.10 -6.26 7.94
N LYS A 138 5.73 -5.10 8.48
CA LYS A 138 5.43 -3.86 7.73
C LYS A 138 6.68 -2.99 7.62
N ASN A 139 7.77 -3.55 7.09
CA ASN A 139 9.08 -2.92 7.06
C ASN A 139 9.09 -1.57 6.30
N ASP A 140 8.24 -1.40 5.28
CA ASP A 140 8.08 -0.14 4.55
C ASP A 140 7.60 1.02 5.44
N HIS A 141 6.91 0.71 6.55
CA HIS A 141 6.44 1.70 7.52
C HIS A 141 7.55 2.12 8.50
N ILE A 142 8.61 1.31 8.66
CA ILE A 142 9.77 1.58 9.52
C ILE A 142 10.77 2.48 8.77
N SER A 143 10.28 3.63 8.35
CA SER A 143 11.07 4.63 7.64
C SER A 143 12.16 5.23 8.51
N THR A 144 13.20 5.78 7.88
CA THR A 144 14.25 6.55 8.57
C THR A 144 13.66 7.72 9.36
N LEU A 145 12.63 8.39 8.81
CA LEU A 145 11.91 9.46 9.50
C LEU A 145 11.32 8.97 10.83
N HIS A 146 10.59 7.85 10.79
CA HIS A 146 9.89 7.32 11.96
C HIS A 146 10.87 6.88 13.06
N VAL A 147 11.94 6.16 12.69
CA VAL A 147 12.93 5.68 13.68
C VAL A 147 13.77 6.81 14.26
N ILE A 148 14.19 7.79 13.45
CA ILE A 148 14.90 8.98 13.97
C ILE A 148 13.98 9.76 14.93
N HIS A 149 12.73 9.99 14.54
CA HIS A 149 11.75 10.69 15.37
C HIS A 149 11.56 10.00 16.72
N HIS A 150 11.09 8.75 16.76
CA HIS A 150 10.86 8.08 18.04
C HIS A 150 12.16 7.83 18.80
N GLY A 151 13.29 7.59 18.12
CA GLY A 151 14.57 7.41 18.80
C GLY A 151 15.08 8.65 19.54
N ILE A 152 14.92 9.85 18.97
CA ILE A 152 15.47 11.09 19.55
C ILE A 152 14.49 11.83 20.47
N MET A 153 13.18 11.70 20.25
CA MET A 153 12.18 12.50 20.97
C MET A 153 12.21 12.32 22.49
N PRO A 154 12.25 11.11 23.08
CA PRO A 154 12.33 10.97 24.53
C PRO A 154 13.58 11.62 25.13
N MET A 155 14.73 11.47 24.46
CA MET A 155 15.98 12.08 24.89
C MET A 155 15.94 13.62 24.81
N SER A 156 15.35 14.15 23.74
CA SER A 156 15.19 15.58 23.55
C SER A 156 14.26 16.20 24.60
N VAL A 157 13.14 15.53 24.90
CA VAL A 157 12.17 15.99 25.90
C VAL A 157 12.72 15.87 27.32
N TRP A 158 13.57 14.89 27.62
CA TRP A 158 14.19 14.70 28.93
C TRP A 158 14.89 15.98 29.43
N PHE A 159 15.69 16.63 28.57
CA PHE A 159 16.32 17.91 28.92
C PHE A 159 15.29 19.03 29.16
N GLY A 160 14.19 19.03 28.41
CA GLY A 160 13.08 19.96 28.65
C GLY A 160 12.50 19.79 30.06
N VAL A 161 12.15 18.56 30.46
CA VAL A 161 11.59 18.29 31.78
C VAL A 161 12.59 18.57 32.90
N LYS A 162 13.86 18.20 32.71
CA LYS A 162 14.87 18.33 33.76
C LYS A 162 15.26 19.77 34.07
N PHE A 163 15.22 20.67 33.08
CA PHE A 163 15.73 22.04 33.23
C PHE A 163 14.69 23.13 33.02
N THR A 164 13.67 22.88 32.19
CA THR A 164 12.64 23.87 31.83
C THR A 164 11.23 23.24 31.76
N PRO A 165 10.73 22.61 32.85
CA PRO A 165 9.42 21.92 32.84
C PRO A 165 8.25 22.91 32.90
N GLY A 166 8.13 23.76 31.89
CA GLY A 166 7.12 24.82 31.79
C GLY A 166 7.50 25.89 30.78
N GLY A 167 6.64 26.90 30.67
CA GLY A 167 6.92 28.10 29.88
C GLY A 167 7.01 27.87 28.37
N HIS A 168 7.82 28.68 27.69
CA HIS A 168 7.80 28.86 26.23
C HIS A 168 7.98 27.59 25.41
N SER A 169 8.82 26.66 25.86
CA SER A 169 9.06 25.38 25.18
C SER A 169 7.81 24.51 25.13
N THR A 170 6.96 24.54 26.15
CA THR A 170 5.83 23.62 26.25
C THR A 170 4.79 23.77 25.13
N PHE A 171 4.85 24.87 24.37
CA PHE A 171 4.04 25.07 23.17
C PHE A 171 4.21 23.95 22.14
N PHE A 172 5.43 23.40 21.97
CA PHE A 172 5.61 22.30 21.02
C PHE A 172 4.89 21.04 21.50
N GLY A 173 4.90 20.76 22.81
CA GLY A 173 4.18 19.63 23.40
C GLY A 173 2.66 19.80 23.30
N PHE A 174 2.18 21.03 23.53
CA PHE A 174 0.78 21.39 23.35
C PHE A 174 0.29 21.14 21.92
N LEU A 175 0.99 21.65 20.91
CA LEU A 175 0.62 21.39 19.52
C LEU A 175 0.81 19.93 19.12
N ASN A 176 1.87 19.27 19.60
CA ASN A 176 2.13 17.87 19.27
C ASN A 176 1.04 16.94 19.79
N THR A 177 0.58 17.14 21.03
CA THR A 177 -0.50 16.33 21.61
C THR A 177 -1.80 16.50 20.84
N PHE A 178 -2.14 17.73 20.42
CA PHE A 178 -3.28 17.97 19.52
C PHE A 178 -3.17 17.19 18.21
N VAL A 179 -2.02 17.27 17.54
CA VAL A 179 -1.81 16.55 16.28
C VAL A 179 -1.78 15.03 16.50
N HIS A 180 -1.29 14.56 17.64
CA HIS A 180 -1.31 13.14 18.01
C HIS A 180 -2.74 12.62 18.24
N ILE A 181 -3.66 13.42 18.78
CA ILE A 181 -5.09 13.04 18.86
C ILE A 181 -5.62 12.74 17.45
N ILE A 182 -5.35 13.62 16.47
CA ILE A 182 -5.80 13.45 15.09
C ILE A 182 -5.11 12.24 14.43
N MET A 183 -3.79 12.11 14.61
CA MET A 183 -2.98 11.04 14.03
C MET A 183 -3.38 9.66 14.55
N TYR A 184 -3.52 9.49 15.87
CA TYR A 184 -3.94 8.21 16.45
C TYR A 184 -5.41 7.91 16.19
N SER A 185 -6.27 8.91 16.03
CA SER A 185 -7.64 8.71 15.54
C SER A 185 -7.65 8.15 14.11
N TYR A 186 -6.78 8.67 13.23
CA TYR A 186 -6.59 8.11 11.89
C TYR A 186 -6.15 6.64 11.95
N TYR A 187 -5.14 6.32 12.77
CA TYR A 187 -4.64 4.95 12.91
C TYR A 187 -5.65 3.99 13.55
N LEU A 188 -6.45 4.47 14.50
CA LEU A 188 -7.55 3.71 15.10
C LEU A 188 -8.57 3.30 14.02
N ILE A 189 -9.04 4.26 13.21
CA ILE A 189 -9.99 3.97 12.13
C ILE A 189 -9.36 3.05 11.08
N ALA A 190 -8.08 3.25 10.76
CA ALA A 190 -7.36 2.40 9.82
C ALA A 190 -7.24 0.94 10.31
N ALA A 191 -7.15 0.72 11.63
CA ALA A 191 -7.06 -0.60 12.24
C ALA A 191 -8.39 -1.38 12.23
N LEU A 192 -9.54 -0.71 12.10
CA LEU A 192 -10.87 -1.37 12.05
C LEU A 192 -11.06 -2.26 10.81
N GLY A 193 -10.31 -1.99 9.74
CA GLY A 193 -10.20 -2.85 8.55
C GLY A 193 -10.57 -2.15 7.24
N PRO A 194 -10.54 -2.90 6.10
CA PRO A 194 -10.73 -2.34 4.75
C PRO A 194 -12.06 -1.59 4.58
N GLN A 195 -13.12 -2.06 5.26
CA GLN A 195 -14.44 -1.43 5.24
C GLN A 195 -14.46 0.02 5.73
N TYR A 196 -13.53 0.40 6.61
CA TYR A 196 -13.40 1.76 7.13
C TYR A 196 -12.26 2.55 6.46
N GLN A 197 -11.22 1.87 5.99
CA GLN A 197 -10.08 2.51 5.32
C GLN A 197 -10.47 3.33 4.09
N LYS A 198 -11.55 2.94 3.39
CA LYS A 198 -12.09 3.69 2.24
C LYS A 198 -12.50 5.14 2.58
N TYR A 199 -12.85 5.42 3.83
CA TYR A 199 -13.23 6.76 4.28
C TYR A 199 -12.03 7.64 4.66
N LEU A 200 -10.81 7.10 4.66
CA LEU A 200 -9.58 7.79 5.06
C LEU A 200 -8.90 8.54 3.90
N TRP A 201 -9.69 9.20 3.06
CA TRP A 201 -9.22 9.98 1.90
C TRP A 201 -8.32 11.17 2.31
N TRP A 202 -8.44 11.62 3.56
CA TRP A 202 -7.75 12.81 4.08
C TRP A 202 -6.34 12.54 4.62
N LYS A 203 -5.74 11.38 4.36
CA LYS A 203 -4.36 11.03 4.78
C LYS A 203 -3.31 12.10 4.43
N LYS A 204 -3.45 12.74 3.26
CA LYS A 204 -2.56 13.83 2.82
C LYS A 204 -2.61 15.03 3.76
N TYR A 205 -3.82 15.42 4.21
CA TYR A 205 -4.02 16.53 5.12
C TYR A 205 -3.46 16.26 6.51
N LEU A 206 -3.48 14.99 6.97
CA LEU A 206 -2.80 14.62 8.22
C LEU A 206 -1.31 14.97 8.18
N THR A 207 -0.62 14.57 7.10
CA THR A 207 0.80 14.91 6.91
C THR A 207 1.02 16.41 6.77
N THR A 208 0.10 17.13 6.11
CA THR A 208 0.16 18.60 6.00
C THR A 208 0.03 19.27 7.37
N ILE A 209 -0.90 18.84 8.23
CA ILE A 209 -1.07 19.38 9.59
C ILE A 209 0.19 19.14 10.43
N GLN A 210 0.81 17.96 10.33
CA GLN A 210 2.10 17.67 10.99
C GLN A 210 3.21 18.64 10.52
N MET A 211 3.27 18.95 9.22
CA MET A 211 4.24 19.93 8.70
C MET A 211 3.95 21.35 9.19
N VAL A 212 2.68 21.77 9.21
CA VAL A 212 2.26 23.08 9.75
C VAL A 212 2.62 23.19 11.23
N GLN A 213 2.45 22.12 12.01
CA GLN A 213 2.89 22.07 13.42
C GLN A 213 4.36 22.47 13.56
N PHE A 214 5.27 21.91 12.75
CA PHE A 214 6.68 22.27 12.83
C PHE A 214 6.93 23.74 12.48
N VAL A 215 6.22 24.29 11.49
CA VAL A 215 6.33 25.71 11.14
C VAL A 215 5.89 26.59 12.31
N LEU A 216 4.76 26.29 12.93
CA LEU A 216 4.26 27.03 14.09
C LEU A 216 5.24 26.94 15.28
N VAL A 217 5.81 25.76 15.53
CA VAL A 217 6.84 25.57 16.57
C VAL A 217 8.11 26.36 16.27
N MET A 218 8.58 26.37 15.01
CA MET A 218 9.77 27.14 14.61
C MET A 218 9.56 28.65 14.79
N VAL A 219 8.44 29.18 14.30
CA VAL A 219 8.10 30.60 14.45
C VAL A 219 7.98 30.95 15.93
N HIS A 220 7.24 30.14 16.70
CA HIS A 220 7.07 30.36 18.12
C HIS A 220 8.39 30.29 18.88
N ALA A 221 9.28 29.34 18.58
CA ALA A 221 10.57 29.23 19.25
C ALA A 221 11.50 30.39 18.87
N PHE A 222 11.75 30.60 17.58
CA PHE A 222 12.74 31.57 17.12
C PHE A 222 12.34 33.03 17.32
N GLN A 223 11.06 33.35 17.57
CA GLN A 223 10.68 34.72 17.94
C GLN A 223 11.44 35.22 19.18
N LEU A 224 11.79 34.31 20.11
CA LEU A 224 12.56 34.69 21.29
C LEU A 224 13.98 35.12 20.96
N LEU A 225 14.51 34.87 19.76
CA LEU A 225 15.81 35.42 19.37
C LEU A 225 15.76 36.94 19.14
N PHE A 226 14.56 37.50 18.95
CA PHE A 226 14.31 38.91 18.66
C PHE A 226 13.56 39.64 19.79
N ILE A 227 13.18 38.92 20.84
CA ILE A 227 12.43 39.44 21.98
C ILE A 227 13.22 39.18 23.27
N ASP A 228 13.37 40.22 24.09
CA ASP A 228 13.92 40.10 25.44
C ASP A 228 12.92 39.34 26.31
N CYS A 229 13.32 38.15 26.73
CA CYS A 229 12.50 37.22 27.48
C CYS A 229 13.39 36.46 28.45
N ASN A 230 12.95 36.33 29.70
CA ASN A 230 13.62 35.53 30.72
C ASN A 230 13.39 34.03 30.49
N TYR A 231 13.86 33.54 29.34
CA TYR A 231 13.78 32.16 28.92
C TYR A 231 15.12 31.74 28.32
N PRO A 232 15.68 30.57 28.69
CA PRO A 232 17.02 30.17 28.25
C PRO A 232 17.12 30.00 26.73
N LYS A 233 17.98 30.80 26.07
CA LYS A 233 18.16 30.76 24.60
C LYS A 233 18.70 29.42 24.09
N ALA A 234 19.42 28.65 24.93
CA ALA A 234 19.88 27.30 24.57
C ALA A 234 18.72 26.39 24.17
N PHE A 235 17.60 26.43 24.93
CA PHE A 235 16.40 25.63 24.61
C PHE A 235 15.64 26.15 23.39
N VAL A 236 15.74 27.45 23.09
CA VAL A 236 15.19 28.04 21.85
C VAL A 236 15.88 27.42 20.63
N TRP A 237 17.22 27.42 20.62
CA TRP A 237 17.99 26.80 19.55
C TRP A 237 17.74 25.30 19.47
N TRP A 238 17.73 24.61 20.60
CA TRP A 238 17.49 23.17 20.67
C TRP A 238 16.15 22.78 20.03
N ILE A 239 15.04 23.41 20.44
CA ILE A 239 13.70 23.09 19.94
C ILE A 239 13.54 23.54 18.49
N GLY A 240 14.01 24.74 18.17
CA GLY A 240 13.92 25.30 16.82
C GLY A 240 14.66 24.42 15.80
N LEU A 241 15.88 24.00 16.09
CA LEU A 241 16.67 23.14 15.19
C LEU A 241 16.09 21.73 15.04
N HIS A 242 15.53 21.14 16.11
CA HIS A 242 14.79 19.88 16.01
C HIS A 242 13.56 20.02 15.10
N ALA A 243 12.80 21.11 15.24
CA ALA A 243 11.64 21.38 14.37
C ALA A 243 12.05 21.58 12.90
N VAL A 244 13.18 22.25 12.63
CA VAL A 244 13.77 22.38 11.29
C VAL A 244 14.10 20.99 10.71
N MET A 245 14.81 20.15 11.48
CA MET A 245 15.17 18.80 11.05
C MET A 245 13.93 17.98 10.69
N PHE A 246 12.92 17.94 11.57
CA PHE A 246 11.69 17.19 11.30
C PHE A 246 10.89 17.76 10.13
N TYR A 247 10.82 19.08 9.98
CA TYR A 247 10.19 19.70 8.83
C TYR A 247 10.82 19.21 7.51
N PHE A 248 12.15 19.14 7.41
CA PHE A 248 12.81 18.63 6.21
C PHE A 248 12.56 17.14 5.98
N LEU A 249 12.59 16.31 7.02
CA LEU A 249 12.30 14.88 6.91
C LEU A 249 10.85 14.63 6.46
N PHE A 250 9.87 15.35 7.02
CA PHE A 250 8.47 15.27 6.63
C PHE A 250 8.22 15.87 5.24
N SER A 251 8.89 16.96 4.88
CA SER A 251 8.81 17.55 3.53
C SER A 251 9.35 16.58 2.48
N LYS A 252 10.46 15.89 2.78
CA LYS A 252 11.00 14.81 1.93
C LYS A 252 10.00 13.67 1.80
N PHE A 253 9.43 13.19 2.90
CA PHE A 253 8.40 12.15 2.90
C PHE A 253 7.15 12.56 2.09
N TYR A 254 6.67 13.79 2.27
CA TYR A 254 5.50 14.32 1.57
C TYR A 254 5.74 14.42 0.06
N LYS A 255 6.91 14.95 -0.34
CA LYS A 255 7.30 15.03 -1.75
C LYS A 255 7.42 13.65 -2.38
N GLN A 256 7.97 12.67 -1.66
CA GLN A 256 8.12 11.31 -2.17
C GLN A 256 6.78 10.57 -2.28
N THR A 257 5.91 10.71 -1.27
CA THR A 257 4.68 9.92 -1.15
C THR A 257 3.52 10.51 -1.96
N TYR A 258 3.37 11.84 -1.96
CA TYR A 258 2.23 12.50 -2.59
C TYR A 258 2.64 13.20 -3.88
N VAL A 259 3.69 14.03 -3.88
CA VAL A 259 4.03 14.82 -5.08
C VAL A 259 4.60 13.95 -6.20
N LYS A 260 5.55 13.06 -5.91
CA LYS A 260 6.11 12.16 -6.94
C LYS A 260 5.09 11.13 -7.41
N LYS A 261 4.22 10.65 -6.50
CA LYS A 261 3.12 9.75 -6.87
C LYS A 261 2.10 10.47 -7.75
N ASP A 262 1.61 11.64 -7.35
CA ASP A 262 0.68 12.46 -8.15
C ASP A 262 1.30 12.83 -9.51
N LYS A 263 2.62 13.11 -9.56
CA LYS A 263 3.33 13.35 -10.84
C LYS A 263 3.45 12.10 -11.69
N ARG A 264 3.72 10.92 -11.10
CA ARG A 264 3.74 9.65 -11.84
C ARG A 264 2.36 9.34 -12.40
N VAL A 265 1.32 9.43 -11.57
CA VAL A 265 -0.08 9.26 -11.98
C VAL A 265 -0.42 10.26 -13.09
N LYS A 266 -0.11 11.55 -12.94
CA LYS A 266 -0.35 12.53 -14.02
C LYS A 266 0.46 12.29 -15.29
N VAL A 267 1.68 11.77 -15.19
CA VAL A 267 2.52 11.44 -16.36
C VAL A 267 2.03 10.13 -17.00
N GLU A 268 1.53 9.18 -16.21
CA GLU A 268 0.83 7.98 -16.68
C GLU A 268 -0.48 8.39 -17.34
N ASP A 269 -1.34 9.17 -16.70
CA ASP A 269 -2.57 9.74 -17.26
C ASP A 269 -2.29 10.56 -18.53
N GLN A 270 -1.24 11.39 -18.56
CA GLN A 270 -0.86 12.15 -19.76
C GLN A 270 -0.27 11.27 -20.85
N LYS A 271 0.54 10.26 -20.50
CA LYS A 271 1.00 9.26 -21.45
C LYS A 271 -0.16 8.43 -21.96
N ASP A 272 -1.15 8.14 -21.13
CA ASP A 272 -2.33 7.37 -21.48
C ASP A 272 -3.27 8.24 -22.33
N ASP A 273 -3.45 9.53 -22.05
CA ASP A 273 -4.19 10.48 -22.90
C ASP A 273 -3.48 10.72 -24.24
N GLU A 274 -2.15 10.86 -24.25
CA GLU A 274 -1.35 11.06 -25.46
C GLU A 274 -1.22 9.76 -26.28
N LYS A 275 -1.21 8.59 -25.63
CA LYS A 275 -1.35 7.26 -26.26
C LYS A 275 -2.78 7.01 -26.74
N THR A 276 -3.81 7.48 -26.03
CA THR A 276 -5.22 7.34 -26.43
C THR A 276 -5.52 8.23 -27.65
N LYS A 277 -4.83 9.37 -27.77
CA LYS A 277 -4.88 10.21 -28.98
C LYS A 277 -4.02 9.72 -30.16
N LYS A 278 -3.04 8.83 -29.95
CA LYS A 278 -2.12 8.36 -31.00
C LYS A 278 -2.14 6.85 -31.30
N SER A 279 -2.84 6.02 -30.54
CA SER A 279 -2.84 4.57 -30.73
C SER A 279 -4.21 4.04 -31.13
N ASN A 280 -4.23 3.27 -32.22
CA ASN A 280 -5.27 2.29 -32.48
C ASN A 280 -5.22 1.27 -31.32
N PHE A 281 -6.16 1.39 -30.39
CA PHE A 281 -6.31 0.45 -29.27
C PHE A 281 -6.49 -0.98 -29.79
N MET A 282 -5.76 -1.93 -29.19
CA MET A 282 -5.85 -3.36 -29.51
C MET A 282 -6.21 -4.17 -28.28
N LEU A 283 -7.51 -4.46 -28.17
CA LEU A 283 -8.14 -5.12 -27.04
C LEU A 283 -8.17 -6.63 -27.26
N CYS A 284 -7.58 -7.44 -26.38
CA CYS A 284 -7.48 -8.89 -26.56
C CYS A 284 -8.41 -9.68 -25.63
N PHE A 285 -9.37 -10.42 -26.17
CA PHE A 285 -10.42 -11.13 -25.40
C PHE A 285 -10.10 -12.59 -25.13
N THR A 286 -10.21 -13.07 -23.89
CA THR A 286 -10.16 -14.51 -23.58
C THR A 286 -11.40 -14.99 -22.83
N THR A 287 -11.93 -16.14 -23.24
CA THR A 287 -13.02 -16.85 -22.55
C THR A 287 -12.68 -18.32 -22.40
N GLN A 288 -13.26 -18.94 -21.37
CA GLN A 288 -13.22 -20.37 -21.16
C GLN A 288 -14.60 -20.97 -21.42
N THR A 289 -14.73 -21.75 -22.50
CA THR A 289 -15.99 -22.47 -22.80
C THR A 289 -15.78 -23.96 -22.60
N ALA A 290 -16.59 -24.59 -21.74
CA ALA A 290 -16.52 -26.02 -21.48
C ALA A 290 -17.33 -26.82 -22.53
N LEU A 291 -16.67 -27.77 -23.20
CA LEU A 291 -17.30 -28.77 -24.04
C LEU A 291 -17.54 -30.05 -23.21
N TYR A 292 -18.76 -30.58 -23.29
CA TYR A 292 -19.16 -31.81 -22.62
C TYR A 292 -19.28 -32.95 -23.63
N GLU A 293 -18.65 -34.08 -23.33
CA GLU A 293 -18.87 -35.35 -24.03
C GLU A 293 -19.74 -36.26 -23.16
N LYS A 294 -20.68 -36.97 -23.80
CA LYS A 294 -21.21 -38.24 -23.29
C LYS A 294 -20.24 -39.29 -23.85
N THR A 295 -19.50 -39.97 -22.95
CA THR A 295 -18.33 -40.85 -23.17
C THR A 295 -18.35 -41.65 -24.49
N ASP A 296 -17.20 -41.86 -25.15
CA ASP A 296 -16.14 -42.76 -24.68
C ASP A 296 -14.68 -42.30 -24.92
N ASP A 297 -13.86 -42.63 -23.92
CA ASP A 297 -12.42 -42.44 -23.61
C ASP A 297 -11.42 -41.94 -24.69
N VAL A 298 -10.46 -41.08 -24.27
CA VAL A 298 -9.00 -41.10 -24.57
C VAL A 298 -8.24 -39.99 -23.79
N LYS A 299 -6.98 -40.26 -23.36
CA LYS A 299 -6.02 -39.32 -22.70
C LYS A 299 -4.82 -38.92 -23.59
N GLU A 300 -4.16 -37.84 -23.17
CA GLU A 300 -3.11 -37.00 -23.81
C GLU A 300 -1.78 -37.65 -24.27
N MET A 301 -1.07 -36.92 -25.15
CA MET A 301 0.20 -37.25 -25.83
C MET A 301 1.27 -36.17 -25.53
N SER A 302 2.54 -36.53 -25.25
CA SER A 302 3.65 -35.59 -24.95
C SER A 302 4.28 -34.98 -26.21
N LYS A 303 4.67 -33.69 -26.14
CA LYS A 303 5.24 -32.89 -27.25
C LYS A 303 6.78 -32.95 -27.29
N GLY A 304 7.34 -32.97 -28.50
CA GLY A 304 8.72 -32.59 -28.80
C GLY A 304 8.77 -31.90 -30.17
N TYR A 305 9.60 -30.87 -30.32
CA TYR A 305 9.74 -30.08 -31.56
C TYR A 305 11.18 -30.17 -32.08
N THR A 306 11.35 -30.29 -33.40
CA THR A 306 12.62 -29.95 -34.08
C THR A 306 12.33 -28.86 -35.10
N SER A 307 13.16 -27.81 -35.13
CA SER A 307 13.03 -26.69 -36.06
C SER A 307 13.72 -27.01 -37.39
N ASP A 308 13.01 -26.82 -38.48
CA ASP A 308 13.63 -26.35 -39.71
C ASP A 308 12.62 -25.49 -40.51
N GLY A 309 13.15 -24.53 -41.25
CA GLY A 309 12.50 -23.44 -41.99
C GLY A 309 10.97 -23.49 -42.14
N ASN A 310 10.29 -22.66 -41.35
CA ASN A 310 8.92 -22.16 -41.54
C ASN A 310 7.74 -23.16 -41.57
N ARG A 311 7.91 -24.45 -41.28
CA ARG A 311 6.76 -25.37 -41.05
C ARG A 311 7.04 -26.46 -40.02
N LEU A 312 6.25 -26.48 -38.95
CA LEU A 312 6.19 -27.59 -37.99
C LEU A 312 5.24 -28.69 -38.51
N ARG A 313 5.75 -29.92 -38.65
CA ARG A 313 4.94 -31.13 -38.94
C ARG A 313 5.15 -32.14 -37.82
N ASN A 314 4.09 -32.88 -37.44
CA ASN A 314 4.18 -33.95 -36.45
C ASN A 314 3.76 -35.32 -37.05
N ARG A 315 4.48 -36.40 -36.72
CA ARG A 315 4.14 -37.80 -37.06
C ARG A 315 3.54 -38.52 -35.85
N MET A 316 2.60 -39.44 -36.09
CA MET A 316 1.91 -40.26 -35.08
C MET A 316 2.64 -41.59 -34.80
N ALA A 317 2.54 -42.07 -33.55
CA ALA A 317 2.55 -43.50 -33.18
C ALA A 317 1.82 -43.70 -31.84
N VAL A 318 1.16 -44.85 -31.66
CA VAL A 318 0.20 -45.20 -30.58
C VAL A 318 0.83 -46.13 -29.52
N ARG A 319 0.47 -45.99 -28.22
CA ARG A 319 0.25 -47.12 -27.28
C ARG A 319 -0.49 -46.72 -25.99
N GLU A 320 -1.23 -47.69 -25.44
CA GLU A 320 -2.32 -47.66 -24.44
C GLU A 320 -1.96 -47.30 -22.97
N TYR A 321 -2.98 -46.83 -22.21
CA TYR A 321 -3.61 -47.44 -21.00
C TYR A 321 -4.13 -46.37 -19.99
N GLY A 322 -5.43 -46.45 -19.59
CA GLY A 322 -5.90 -46.06 -18.24
C GLY A 322 -6.78 -44.80 -17.99
N VAL A 323 -8.11 -45.02 -17.95
CA VAL A 323 -9.23 -44.39 -17.18
C VAL A 323 -9.28 -42.86 -16.93
N GLY A 324 -10.35 -42.20 -17.40
CA GLY A 324 -10.97 -41.02 -16.75
C GLY A 324 -11.52 -39.91 -17.67
N LEU A 325 -12.81 -39.55 -17.48
CA LEU A 325 -13.59 -38.45 -18.08
C LEU A 325 -12.77 -37.29 -18.71
N ALA A 326 -12.85 -37.14 -20.04
CA ALA A 326 -12.33 -35.99 -20.76
C ALA A 326 -13.30 -34.80 -20.66
N LYS A 327 -12.83 -33.67 -20.11
CA LYS A 327 -13.47 -32.36 -20.25
C LYS A 327 -12.58 -31.52 -21.16
N GLY A 328 -13.12 -31.01 -22.26
CA GLY A 328 -12.41 -30.07 -23.14
C GLY A 328 -12.79 -28.65 -22.76
N LEU A 329 -11.81 -27.78 -22.54
CA LEU A 329 -12.01 -26.33 -22.44
C LEU A 329 -11.44 -25.66 -23.69
N LEU A 330 -12.21 -24.75 -24.28
CA LEU A 330 -11.78 -23.94 -25.40
C LEU A 330 -11.31 -22.57 -24.90
N SER A 331 -10.15 -22.13 -25.38
CA SER A 331 -9.65 -20.77 -25.18
C SER A 331 -9.34 -20.15 -26.53
N ALA A 332 -9.77 -18.90 -26.72
CA ALA A 332 -9.49 -18.10 -27.90
C ALA A 332 -9.05 -16.70 -27.47
N ILE A 333 -8.21 -16.05 -28.29
CA ILE A 333 -7.81 -14.65 -28.13
C ILE A 333 -8.20 -13.87 -29.40
N LEU A 334 -9.05 -12.86 -29.26
CA LEU A 334 -9.46 -11.94 -30.34
C LEU A 334 -8.90 -10.55 -30.07
N CYS A 335 -8.24 -9.90 -31.03
CA CYS A 335 -7.65 -8.57 -30.82
C CYS A 335 -8.15 -7.51 -31.83
N GLN A 336 -8.52 -6.32 -31.33
CA GLN A 336 -9.01 -5.20 -32.13
C GLN A 336 -7.88 -4.53 -32.94
N GLY A 337 -8.08 -4.19 -34.22
CA GLY A 337 -7.09 -3.40 -34.96
C GLY A 337 -5.91 -4.18 -35.56
N THR A 338 -6.01 -5.52 -35.59
CA THR A 338 -5.23 -6.40 -36.47
C THR A 338 -6.16 -7.25 -37.33
N ASP A 339 -5.74 -7.59 -38.55
CA ASP A 339 -6.34 -8.66 -39.36
C ASP A 339 -6.03 -10.07 -38.79
N ALA A 340 -5.70 -10.17 -37.51
CA ALA A 340 -5.23 -11.37 -36.85
C ALA A 340 -6.18 -11.80 -35.74
N ARG A 341 -6.41 -13.11 -35.66
CA ARG A 341 -7.01 -13.81 -34.52
C ARG A 341 -6.04 -14.91 -34.12
N THR A 342 -6.06 -15.29 -32.85
CA THR A 342 -5.25 -16.45 -32.42
C THR A 342 -5.88 -17.76 -32.85
N GLU A 343 -5.05 -18.81 -32.86
CA GLU A 343 -5.54 -20.17 -33.01
C GLU A 343 -6.44 -20.54 -31.84
N LEU A 344 -7.50 -21.30 -32.15
CA LEU A 344 -8.40 -21.83 -31.14
C LEU A 344 -7.73 -23.01 -30.41
N VAL A 345 -7.55 -22.88 -29.10
CA VAL A 345 -6.82 -23.87 -28.30
C VAL A 345 -7.78 -24.80 -27.58
N MET A 346 -7.59 -26.11 -27.81
CA MET A 346 -8.24 -27.18 -27.06
C MET A 346 -7.40 -27.52 -25.81
N VAL A 347 -7.94 -27.26 -24.62
CA VAL A 347 -7.33 -27.65 -23.35
C VAL A 347 -8.01 -28.92 -22.84
N ASN A 348 -7.24 -30.00 -22.77
CA ASN A 348 -7.72 -31.29 -22.27
C ASN A 348 -7.52 -31.41 -20.75
N GLY A 349 -8.36 -32.21 -20.08
CA GLY A 349 -8.13 -32.66 -18.72
C GLY A 349 -9.12 -32.10 -17.68
N LYS A 350 -8.69 -32.01 -16.41
CA LYS A 350 -9.53 -31.57 -15.27
C LYS A 350 -9.91 -30.08 -15.39
N ALA A 351 -10.77 -29.60 -14.48
CA ALA A 351 -11.16 -28.19 -14.40
C ALA A 351 -9.95 -27.23 -14.43
N MET A 352 -10.11 -26.07 -15.05
CA MET A 352 -9.06 -25.07 -15.17
C MET A 352 -8.75 -24.46 -13.79
N ALA A 353 -7.53 -24.68 -13.29
CA ALA A 353 -7.01 -24.04 -12.08
C ALA A 353 -6.08 -22.88 -12.46
N ALA A 354 -5.81 -21.95 -11.54
CA ALA A 354 -4.96 -20.78 -11.79
C ALA A 354 -3.59 -21.14 -12.40
N ASN A 355 -2.88 -22.10 -11.82
CA ASN A 355 -1.57 -22.54 -12.35
C ASN A 355 -1.67 -23.16 -13.75
N ARG A 356 -2.79 -23.82 -14.05
CA ARG A 356 -3.05 -24.38 -15.39
C ARG A 356 -3.38 -23.28 -16.39
N TYR A 357 -4.09 -22.24 -15.97
CA TYR A 357 -4.35 -21.09 -16.83
C TYR A 357 -3.04 -20.40 -17.23
N ILE A 358 -2.09 -20.24 -16.31
CA ILE A 358 -0.75 -19.72 -16.63
C ILE A 358 -0.03 -20.64 -17.64
N ARG A 359 0.17 -21.90 -17.29
CA ARG A 359 0.99 -22.85 -18.06
C ARG A 359 0.36 -23.29 -19.38
N ASP A 360 -0.95 -23.50 -19.40
CA ASP A 360 -1.66 -24.08 -20.55
C ASP A 360 -2.21 -22.98 -21.48
N ILE A 361 -2.41 -21.74 -21.00
CA ILE A 361 -2.99 -20.62 -21.79
C ILE A 361 -2.05 -19.41 -21.88
N LEU A 362 -1.67 -18.79 -20.76
CA LEU A 362 -0.96 -17.51 -20.78
C LEU A 362 0.44 -17.63 -21.38
N GLU A 363 1.27 -18.53 -20.85
CA GLU A 363 2.66 -18.79 -21.29
C GLU A 363 2.76 -19.15 -22.79
N PRO A 364 2.01 -20.14 -23.30
CA PRO A 364 2.18 -20.58 -24.69
C PRO A 364 1.45 -19.71 -25.73
N TYR A 365 0.38 -19.00 -25.36
CA TYR A 365 -0.49 -18.34 -26.34
C TYR A 365 -0.64 -16.84 -26.11
N VAL A 366 -0.87 -16.38 -24.87
CA VAL A 366 -1.09 -14.95 -24.61
C VAL A 366 0.22 -14.18 -24.65
N VAL A 367 1.28 -14.65 -23.97
CA VAL A 367 2.57 -13.94 -23.85
C VAL A 367 3.28 -13.77 -25.20
N PRO A 368 3.39 -14.81 -26.05
CA PRO A 368 4.04 -14.66 -27.36
C PRO A 368 3.22 -13.75 -28.28
N PHE A 369 1.89 -13.79 -28.16
CA PHE A 369 1.01 -12.96 -28.98
C PHE A 369 0.99 -11.49 -28.53
N ALA A 370 1.04 -11.23 -27.22
CA ALA A 370 1.21 -9.89 -26.67
C ALA A 370 2.52 -9.25 -27.15
N SER A 371 3.59 -10.04 -27.24
CA SER A 371 4.88 -9.61 -27.79
C SER A 371 4.80 -9.23 -29.28
N PHE A 372 3.91 -9.88 -30.05
CA PHE A 372 3.66 -9.59 -31.46
C PHE A 372 2.84 -8.31 -31.66
N ILE A 373 1.86 -8.06 -30.80
CA ILE A 373 1.01 -6.86 -30.82
C ILE A 373 1.76 -5.62 -30.33
N GLY A 374 2.70 -5.82 -29.40
CA GLY A 374 3.52 -4.78 -28.80
C GLY A 374 3.03 -4.33 -27.42
N ASN A 375 3.79 -3.41 -26.83
CA ASN A 375 3.73 -3.04 -25.42
C ASN A 375 2.44 -2.28 -24.98
N TYR A 376 1.46 -2.15 -25.86
CA TYR A 376 0.19 -1.43 -25.61
C TYR A 376 -1.04 -2.35 -25.70
N SER A 377 -0.85 -3.67 -25.71
CA SER A 377 -1.96 -4.63 -25.62
C SER A 377 -2.56 -4.65 -24.21
N ILE A 378 -3.90 -4.65 -24.14
CA ILE A 378 -4.64 -4.86 -22.90
C ILE A 378 -5.36 -6.20 -22.99
N LEU A 379 -5.04 -7.08 -22.05
CA LEU A 379 -5.73 -8.35 -21.86
C LEU A 379 -7.08 -8.11 -21.20
N MET A 380 -8.14 -8.58 -21.85
CA MET A 380 -9.47 -8.72 -21.29
C MET A 380 -9.72 -10.21 -21.02
N HIS A 381 -10.11 -10.49 -19.78
CA HIS A 381 -10.67 -11.77 -19.37
C HIS A 381 -11.79 -11.54 -18.35
N ASP A 382 -12.71 -12.50 -18.24
CA ASP A 382 -13.78 -12.42 -17.25
C ASP A 382 -13.29 -12.70 -15.83
N ASN A 383 -14.16 -12.52 -14.84
CA ASN A 383 -13.84 -12.77 -13.43
C ASN A 383 -13.90 -14.26 -13.03
N ALA A 384 -13.61 -15.20 -13.95
CA ALA A 384 -13.54 -16.61 -13.61
C ALA A 384 -12.47 -16.84 -12.51
N ARG A 385 -12.71 -17.83 -11.63
CA ARG A 385 -11.83 -18.10 -10.47
C ARG A 385 -10.33 -18.19 -10.81
N PRO A 386 -9.91 -18.79 -11.93
CA PRO A 386 -8.50 -18.81 -12.32
C PRO A 386 -7.96 -17.42 -12.67
N HIS A 387 -8.75 -16.57 -13.32
CA HIS A 387 -8.33 -15.26 -13.85
C HIS A 387 -8.04 -14.26 -12.74
N ILE A 388 -8.88 -14.23 -11.70
CA ILE A 388 -8.73 -13.31 -10.55
C ILE A 388 -7.80 -13.85 -9.45
N ALA A 389 -7.18 -15.02 -9.67
CA ALA A 389 -6.28 -15.61 -8.68
C ALA A 389 -5.01 -14.77 -8.54
N GLN A 390 -4.54 -14.58 -7.31
CA GLN A 390 -3.35 -13.77 -7.04
C GLN A 390 -2.13 -14.19 -7.86
N ILE A 391 -1.90 -15.50 -8.03
CA ILE A 391 -0.78 -16.02 -8.82
C ILE A 391 -0.86 -15.63 -10.30
N VAL A 392 -2.07 -15.45 -10.85
CA VAL A 392 -2.26 -15.02 -12.24
C VAL A 392 -1.97 -13.53 -12.39
N ASN A 393 -2.44 -12.70 -11.45
CA ASN A 393 -2.13 -11.27 -11.44
C ASN A 393 -0.62 -11.02 -11.32
N GLU A 394 0.05 -11.69 -10.37
CA GLU A 394 1.50 -11.59 -10.19
C GLU A 394 2.27 -12.06 -11.44
N TYR A 395 1.77 -13.09 -12.12
CA TYR A 395 2.37 -13.57 -13.36
C TYR A 395 2.22 -12.55 -14.49
N LEU A 396 1.02 -12.00 -14.71
CA LEU A 396 0.76 -10.97 -15.74
C LEU A 396 1.63 -9.71 -15.52
N ASP A 397 1.80 -9.29 -14.26
CA ASP A 397 2.69 -8.18 -13.89
C ASP A 397 4.16 -8.50 -14.25
N THR A 398 4.59 -9.76 -14.04
CA THR A 398 5.97 -10.20 -14.32
C THR A 398 6.29 -10.21 -15.82
N VAL A 399 5.30 -10.53 -16.66
CA VAL A 399 5.45 -10.53 -18.12
C VAL A 399 5.03 -9.20 -18.77
N GLU A 400 4.79 -8.17 -17.95
CA GLU A 400 4.40 -6.81 -18.37
C GLU A 400 3.13 -6.75 -19.24
N ILE A 401 2.19 -7.68 -19.00
CA ILE A 401 0.88 -7.70 -19.69
C ILE A 401 -0.14 -6.95 -18.85
N HIS A 402 -0.59 -5.81 -19.36
CA HIS A 402 -1.66 -5.04 -18.74
C HIS A 402 -2.99 -5.76 -18.94
N HIS A 403 -3.82 -5.81 -17.90
CA HIS A 403 -5.18 -6.38 -17.97
C HIS A 403 -6.21 -5.39 -17.45
N MET A 404 -7.43 -5.44 -17.99
CA MET A 404 -8.51 -4.53 -17.58
C MET A 404 -9.33 -5.07 -16.41
N ILE A 405 -9.83 -4.15 -15.58
CA ILE A 405 -10.83 -4.48 -14.56
C ILE A 405 -12.15 -4.80 -15.27
N TRP A 406 -12.71 -5.99 -15.04
CA TRP A 406 -13.97 -6.42 -15.64
C TRP A 406 -15.13 -6.42 -14.64
N PRO A 407 -16.33 -5.89 -15.00
CA PRO A 407 -17.51 -6.00 -14.15
C PRO A 407 -18.01 -7.44 -14.03
N ALA A 408 -18.43 -7.84 -12.83
CA ALA A 408 -18.99 -9.18 -12.60
C ALA A 408 -20.37 -9.31 -13.26
N ARG A 409 -20.66 -10.49 -13.83
CA ARG A 409 -21.95 -10.82 -14.48
C ARG A 409 -22.30 -9.94 -15.69
N SER A 410 -21.30 -9.53 -16.46
CA SER A 410 -21.49 -8.73 -17.68
C SER A 410 -21.05 -9.49 -18.95
N PRO A 411 -21.71 -10.60 -19.32
CA PRO A 411 -21.43 -11.30 -20.57
C PRO A 411 -21.87 -10.50 -21.81
N ASP A 412 -22.85 -9.60 -21.66
CA ASP A 412 -23.35 -8.66 -22.67
C ASP A 412 -22.30 -7.64 -23.14
N LEU A 413 -21.35 -7.32 -22.26
CA LEU A 413 -20.19 -6.50 -22.60
C LEU A 413 -19.05 -7.29 -23.22
N ASN A 414 -19.10 -8.62 -23.25
CA ASN A 414 -18.01 -9.47 -23.70
C ASN A 414 -18.19 -9.90 -25.18
N PRO A 415 -17.51 -9.29 -26.17
CA PRO A 415 -17.72 -9.54 -27.62
C PRO A 415 -17.51 -10.99 -28.04
N ILE A 416 -16.62 -11.71 -27.36
CA ILE A 416 -16.34 -13.12 -27.65
C ILE A 416 -17.54 -14.03 -27.34
N GLU A 417 -18.47 -13.63 -26.46
CA GLU A 417 -19.73 -14.35 -26.28
C GLU A 417 -20.58 -14.34 -27.56
N HIS A 418 -20.56 -13.24 -28.34
CA HIS A 418 -21.22 -13.18 -29.63
C HIS A 418 -20.56 -14.09 -30.66
N VAL A 419 -19.23 -14.15 -30.65
CA VAL A 419 -18.47 -15.06 -31.54
C VAL A 419 -18.78 -16.51 -31.18
N TRP A 420 -18.89 -16.85 -29.90
CA TRP A 420 -19.30 -18.19 -29.46
C TRP A 420 -20.73 -18.54 -29.85
N ASP A 421 -21.68 -17.62 -29.73
CA ASP A 421 -23.04 -17.85 -30.21
C ASP A 421 -23.07 -18.12 -31.73
N MET A 422 -22.30 -17.36 -32.51
CA MET A 422 -22.16 -17.59 -33.96
C MET A 422 -21.59 -18.97 -34.27
N VAL A 423 -20.47 -19.36 -33.63
CA VAL A 423 -19.88 -20.68 -33.80
C VAL A 423 -20.88 -21.78 -33.40
N GLY A 424 -21.55 -21.62 -32.26
CA GLY A 424 -22.54 -22.58 -31.76
C GLY A 424 -23.70 -22.80 -32.74
N ARG A 425 -24.25 -21.71 -33.30
CA ARG A 425 -25.30 -21.77 -34.32
C ARG A 425 -24.82 -22.47 -35.60
N ARG A 426 -23.62 -22.15 -36.09
CA ARG A 426 -23.06 -22.77 -37.31
C ARG A 426 -22.76 -24.26 -37.12
N VAL A 427 -22.16 -24.64 -35.99
CA VAL A 427 -21.90 -26.05 -35.66
C VAL A 427 -23.20 -26.87 -35.57
N LYS A 428 -24.26 -26.29 -34.99
CA LYS A 428 -25.57 -26.96 -34.82
C LYS A 428 -26.25 -27.34 -36.13
N VAL A 429 -26.01 -26.59 -37.21
CA VAL A 429 -26.64 -26.83 -38.52
C VAL A 429 -25.77 -27.66 -39.47
N ARG A 430 -24.59 -28.11 -39.05
CA ARG A 430 -23.70 -28.94 -39.88
C ARG A 430 -24.33 -30.28 -40.21
N THR A 431 -24.12 -30.73 -41.44
CA THR A 431 -24.57 -32.04 -41.92
C THR A 431 -23.36 -32.81 -42.50
N PRO A 432 -23.00 -33.98 -41.94
CA PRO A 432 -23.58 -34.62 -40.76
C PRO A 432 -23.22 -33.88 -39.46
N ALA A 433 -24.09 -33.98 -38.45
CA ALA A 433 -23.83 -33.41 -37.14
C ALA A 433 -22.59 -34.07 -36.49
N PRO A 434 -21.80 -33.33 -35.68
CA PRO A 434 -20.64 -33.89 -35.00
C PRO A 434 -21.05 -34.96 -33.98
N GLY A 435 -20.66 -36.22 -34.22
CA GLY A 435 -21.07 -37.36 -33.39
C GLY A 435 -20.14 -37.73 -32.23
N ASN A 436 -19.00 -37.04 -32.04
CA ASN A 436 -18.04 -37.28 -30.94
C ASN A 436 -17.20 -36.03 -30.68
N LEU A 437 -16.46 -35.98 -29.57
CA LEU A 437 -15.67 -34.81 -29.18
C LEU A 437 -14.63 -34.41 -30.23
N ARG A 438 -14.01 -35.38 -30.90
CA ARG A 438 -13.02 -35.11 -31.97
C ARG A 438 -13.65 -34.44 -33.18
N ARG A 439 -14.84 -34.89 -33.60
CA ARG A 439 -15.59 -34.27 -34.70
C ARG A 439 -16.14 -32.90 -34.28
N LEU A 440 -16.55 -32.76 -33.03
CA LEU A 440 -17.04 -31.50 -32.48
C LEU A 440 -15.91 -30.47 -32.39
N SER A 441 -14.73 -30.85 -31.89
CA SER A 441 -13.56 -29.97 -31.82
C SER A 441 -13.11 -29.54 -33.22
N ALA A 442 -13.06 -30.47 -34.18
CA ALA A 442 -12.74 -30.15 -35.56
C ALA A 442 -13.78 -29.20 -36.18
N ALA A 443 -15.07 -29.44 -35.92
CA ALA A 443 -16.14 -28.58 -36.40
C ALA A 443 -16.05 -27.17 -35.81
N VAL A 444 -15.79 -27.04 -34.51
CA VAL A 444 -15.65 -25.76 -33.83
C VAL A 444 -14.42 -24.98 -34.32
N ILE A 445 -13.27 -25.64 -34.49
CA ILE A 445 -12.06 -25.02 -35.06
C ILE A 445 -12.30 -24.55 -36.49
N GLN A 446 -12.99 -25.34 -37.31
CA GLN A 446 -13.29 -24.97 -38.68
C GLN A 446 -14.27 -23.79 -38.72
N GLU A 447 -15.35 -23.80 -37.95
CA GLU A 447 -16.28 -22.65 -37.91
C GLU A 447 -15.60 -21.38 -37.40
N TRP A 448 -14.70 -21.51 -36.41
CA TRP A 448 -13.88 -20.39 -35.93
C TRP A 448 -13.04 -19.81 -37.07
N GLN A 449 -12.44 -20.65 -37.92
CA GLN A 449 -11.63 -20.23 -39.06
C GLN A 449 -12.46 -19.60 -40.21
N GLU A 450 -13.73 -19.98 -40.34
CA GLU A 450 -14.66 -19.47 -41.37
C GLU A 450 -15.41 -18.20 -40.95
N ILE A 451 -15.18 -17.68 -39.73
CA ILE A 451 -15.71 -16.38 -39.33
C ILE A 451 -14.88 -15.29 -40.00
N ASP A 452 -15.53 -14.38 -40.72
CA ASP A 452 -14.88 -13.24 -41.34
C ASP A 452 -14.32 -12.32 -40.25
N GLN A 453 -13.09 -11.85 -40.45
CA GLN A 453 -12.43 -10.92 -39.54
C GLN A 453 -13.18 -9.59 -39.47
N ALA A 454 -13.88 -9.18 -40.53
CA ALA A 454 -14.72 -7.98 -40.52
C ALA A 454 -15.84 -8.07 -39.47
N VAL A 455 -16.47 -9.24 -39.32
CA VAL A 455 -17.51 -9.47 -38.31
C VAL A 455 -16.96 -9.33 -36.89
N ILE A 456 -15.75 -9.83 -36.69
CA ILE A 456 -15.04 -9.70 -35.41
C ILE A 456 -14.79 -8.21 -35.13
N GLN A 457 -14.25 -7.48 -36.10
CA GLN A 457 -13.94 -6.05 -35.99
C GLN A 457 -15.19 -5.20 -35.71
N ASP A 458 -16.32 -5.48 -36.37
CA ASP A 458 -17.61 -4.81 -36.12
C ASP A 458 -18.08 -4.95 -34.66
N LEU A 459 -17.84 -6.10 -34.03
CA LEU A 459 -18.18 -6.31 -32.62
C LEU A 459 -17.38 -5.38 -31.70
N PHE A 460 -16.11 -5.16 -32.02
CA PHE A 460 -15.26 -4.23 -31.26
C PHE A 460 -15.66 -2.77 -31.50
N GLU A 461 -15.93 -2.38 -32.73
CA GLU A 461 -16.39 -1.03 -33.07
C GLU A 461 -17.77 -0.70 -32.47
N GLY A 462 -18.56 -1.74 -32.17
CA GLY A 462 -19.81 -1.63 -31.43
C GLY A 462 -19.65 -1.39 -29.92
N MET A 463 -18.46 -1.57 -29.34
CA MET A 463 -18.26 -1.50 -27.88
C MET A 463 -18.66 -0.16 -27.25
N PRO A 464 -18.30 1.02 -27.82
CA PRO A 464 -18.74 2.29 -27.26
C PRO A 464 -20.27 2.40 -27.14
N ARG A 465 -21.01 1.88 -28.12
CA ARG A 465 -22.49 1.87 -28.09
C ARG A 465 -23.03 0.96 -26.98
N ARG A 466 -22.41 -0.19 -26.75
CA ARG A 466 -22.78 -1.11 -25.66
C ARG A 466 -22.52 -0.48 -24.29
N MET A 467 -21.38 0.16 -24.11
CA MET A 467 -21.07 0.87 -22.85
C MET A 467 -22.08 1.98 -22.59
N GLU A 468 -22.42 2.77 -23.61
CA GLU A 468 -23.44 3.82 -23.51
C GLU A 468 -24.81 3.24 -23.11
N ALA A 469 -25.22 2.12 -23.72
CA ALA A 469 -26.46 1.44 -23.36
C ALA A 469 -26.47 0.96 -21.90
N VAL A 470 -25.35 0.44 -21.38
CA VAL A 470 -25.23 0.05 -19.96
C VAL A 470 -25.31 1.27 -19.03
N ILE A 471 -24.69 2.39 -19.41
CA ILE A 471 -24.77 3.65 -18.66
C ILE A 471 -26.21 4.15 -18.61
N GLN A 472 -26.92 4.13 -19.74
CA GLN A 472 -28.34 4.50 -19.83
C GLN A 472 -29.24 3.55 -19.02
N ALA A 473 -28.89 2.26 -18.98
CA ALA A 473 -29.55 1.27 -18.13
C ALA A 473 -29.12 1.34 -16.65
N THR A 474 -28.31 2.32 -16.25
CA THR A 474 -27.78 2.47 -14.88
C THR A 474 -27.09 1.21 -14.34
N GLY A 475 -26.38 0.49 -15.21
CA GLY A 475 -25.72 -0.79 -14.89
C GLY A 475 -26.61 -2.02 -15.05
N GLY A 476 -27.82 -1.89 -15.59
CA GLY A 476 -28.68 -3.00 -15.99
C GLY A 476 -28.18 -3.73 -17.26
N ASN A 477 -28.74 -4.92 -17.52
CA ASN A 477 -28.42 -5.71 -18.70
C ASN A 477 -28.85 -4.99 -20.00
N ILE A 478 -28.07 -5.17 -21.06
CA ILE A 478 -28.41 -4.67 -22.41
C ILE A 478 -28.78 -5.82 -23.36
N GLN A 479 -29.46 -5.51 -24.45
CA GLN A 479 -29.86 -6.47 -25.49
C GLN A 479 -28.81 -6.60 -26.60
#